data_AF-A0A211ZQI0-F1
#
_entry.id   AF-A0A211ZQI0-F1
#
_cell.length_a   1.000
_cell.length_b   1.000
_cell.length_c   1.000
_cell.angle_alpha   90.00
_cell.angle_beta   90.00
_cell.angle_gamma   90.00
#
_symmetry.space_group_name_H-M   'P 1'
#
loop_
_entity.id
_entity.type
_entity.pdbx_description
1 polymer ?
#
loop_
_entity_poly.entity_id
_entity_poly.type
_entity_poly.pdbx_seq_one_letter_code
_entity_poly.pdbx_strand_id
1 'polypeptide(L)'
;MTKLLDADGAVVERLHFASDDSFAVETAQDVEPTLEANKRLRADNPSGMGVTREWQHVASIPPVVQMIWLEKYGIRAWDKDHWPAVLRLLNDGEWSLLRTSEGTI
;
A
#
# COMPACT_ATOMS: atom_id res chain seq x y z
N MET A 1 0.84 11.46 -26.68
CA MET A 1 0.53 12.73 -25.98
C MET A 1 0.20 12.40 -24.53
N THR A 2 0.73 13.12 -23.54
CA THR A 2 0.44 12.83 -22.12
C THR A 2 -0.39 13.95 -21.51
N LYS A 3 -1.45 13.59 -20.76
CA LYS A 3 -2.28 14.55 -20.02
C LYS A 3 -2.34 14.16 -18.54
N LEU A 4 -2.21 15.14 -17.65
CA LEU A 4 -2.50 14.96 -16.23
C LEU A 4 -4.03 14.82 -16.07
N LEU A 5 -4.48 13.76 -15.41
CA LEU A 5 -5.89 13.49 -15.15
C LEU A 5 -6.32 14.04 -13.79
N ASP A 6 -5.53 13.74 -12.75
CA ASP A 6 -5.82 14.15 -11.38
C ASP A 6 -4.56 14.19 -10.52
N ALA A 7 -4.59 15.00 -9.47
CA ALA A 7 -3.51 15.19 -8.50
C ALA A 7 -4.08 15.42 -7.09
N ASP A 8 -4.75 14.41 -6.53
CA ASP A 8 -5.20 14.42 -5.14
C ASP A 8 -4.02 14.16 -4.19
N GLY A 9 -3.42 15.24 -3.70
CA GLY A 9 -2.56 15.36 -2.50
C GLY A 9 -1.21 14.62 -2.49
N ALA A 10 -1.16 13.37 -2.97
CA ALA A 10 0.00 12.50 -3.02
C ALA A 10 -0.02 11.50 -4.20
N VAL A 11 -1.16 11.32 -4.88
CA VAL A 11 -1.28 10.44 -6.06
C VAL A 11 -1.37 11.30 -7.31
N VAL A 12 -0.67 10.91 -8.36
CA VAL A 12 -0.66 11.57 -9.66
C VAL A 12 -1.11 10.56 -10.71
N GLU A 13 -2.15 10.90 -11.46
CA GLU A 13 -2.65 10.08 -12.56
C GLU A 13 -2.35 10.72 -13.92
N ARG A 14 -1.73 9.96 -14.83
CA ARG A 14 -1.37 10.41 -16.17
C ARG A 14 -2.04 9.52 -17.22
N LEU A 15 -2.63 10.16 -18.23
CA LEU A 15 -3.15 9.50 -19.41
C LEU A 15 -2.15 9.64 -20.56
N HIS A 16 -1.68 8.51 -21.06
CA HIS A 16 -0.79 8.43 -22.22
C HIS A 16 -1.59 7.99 -23.44
N PHE A 17 -1.68 8.85 -24.45
CA PHE A 17 -2.28 8.52 -25.75
C PHE A 17 -1.21 8.05 -26.71
N ALA A 18 -1.41 6.86 -27.28
CA ALA A 18 -0.62 6.33 -28.38
C ALA A 18 -1.20 6.76 -29.74
N SER A 19 -0.45 6.53 -30.81
CA SER A 19 -0.84 6.91 -32.18
C SER A 19 -1.88 5.99 -32.83
N ASP A 20 -2.18 4.86 -32.20
CA ASP A 20 -3.05 3.79 -32.69
C ASP A 20 -4.43 3.79 -32.01
N ASP A 21 -4.91 4.95 -31.56
CA ASP A 21 -6.15 5.13 -30.80
C ASP A 21 -6.20 4.39 -29.44
N SER A 22 -5.06 3.85 -28.98
CA SER A 22 -4.94 3.29 -27.63
C SER A 22 -4.51 4.34 -26.60
N PHE A 23 -4.85 4.09 -25.34
CA PHE A 23 -4.38 4.88 -24.21
C PHE A 23 -3.96 4.00 -23.04
N ALA A 24 -3.07 4.53 -22.19
CA ALA A 24 -2.65 3.92 -20.94
C ALA A 24 -2.84 4.91 -19.79
N VAL A 25 -3.32 4.41 -18.64
CA VAL A 25 -3.40 5.18 -17.39
C VAL A 25 -2.20 4.78 -16.53
N GLU A 26 -1.45 5.77 -16.07
CA GLU A 26 -0.36 5.60 -15.12
C GLU A 26 -0.75 6.27 -13.80
N THR A 27 -0.74 5.50 -12.71
CA THR A 27 -0.94 6.00 -11.36
C THR A 27 0.40 5.94 -10.62
N ALA A 28 0.85 7.09 -10.11
CA ALA A 28 2.12 7.23 -9.41
C ALA A 28 1.94 7.94 -8.06
N GLN A 29 2.70 7.55 -7.05
CA GLN A 29 2.68 8.16 -5.72
C GLN A 29 4.08 8.12 -5.11
N ASP A 30 4.44 9.17 -4.37
CA ASP A 30 5.58 9.10 -3.46
C ASP A 30 5.19 8.31 -2.20
N VAL A 31 5.75 7.11 -2.07
CA VAL A 31 5.46 6.18 -0.97
C VAL A 31 6.40 6.37 0.23
N GLU A 32 7.50 7.09 0.05
CA GLU A 32 8.56 7.25 1.06
C GLU A 32 8.01 7.74 2.41
N PRO A 33 7.11 8.74 2.47
CA PRO A 33 6.58 9.21 3.75
C PRO A 33 5.81 8.14 4.52
N THR A 34 5.09 7.26 3.82
CA THR A 34 4.31 6.19 4.43
C THR A 34 5.24 5.08 4.93
N LEU A 35 6.25 4.72 4.15
CA LEU A 35 7.23 3.69 4.53
C LEU A 35 8.06 4.13 5.74
N GLU A 36 8.52 5.38 5.76
CA GLU A 36 9.27 5.92 6.90
C GLU A 36 8.40 6.06 8.16
N ALA A 37 7.10 6.39 8.02
CA ALA A 37 6.18 6.36 9.15
C ALA A 37 5.99 4.94 9.71
N ASN A 38 5.79 3.94 8.85
CA ASN A 38 5.66 2.55 9.27
C ASN A 38 6.94 2.04 9.96
N LYS A 39 8.10 2.41 9.42
CA LYS A 39 9.42 2.07 9.98
C LYS A 39 9.64 2.67 11.36
N ARG A 40 9.22 3.93 11.59
CA ARG A 40 9.26 4.56 12.91
C ARG A 40 8.40 3.79 13.92
N LEU A 41 7.15 3.48 13.54
CA LEU A 41 6.24 2.69 14.40
C LEU A 41 6.80 1.29 14.72
N ARG A 42 7.46 0.66 13.75
CA ARG A 42 8.18 -0.61 13.95
C ARG A 42 9.33 -0.49 14.95
N ALA A 43 10.07 0.62 14.91
CA ALA A 43 11.13 0.89 15.88
C ALA A 43 10.57 1.13 17.30
N ASP A 44 9.43 1.81 17.40
CA ASP A 44 8.81 2.16 18.67
C ASP A 44 8.10 0.97 19.35
N ASN A 45 7.65 -0.04 18.58
CA ASN A 45 6.98 -1.22 19.11
C ASN A 45 7.37 -2.52 18.36
N PRO A 46 8.63 -2.99 18.51
CA PRO A 46 9.16 -4.09 17.72
C PRO A 46 8.52 -5.44 18.05
N SER A 47 7.99 -5.63 19.26
CA SER A 47 7.39 -6.91 19.67
C SER A 47 6.07 -7.21 18.98
N GLY A 48 5.45 -6.22 18.32
CA GLY A 48 4.16 -6.39 17.66
C GLY A 48 3.04 -6.79 18.61
N MET A 49 3.23 -6.73 19.93
CA MET A 49 2.24 -7.08 20.94
C MET A 49 1.98 -5.85 21.82
N GLY A 50 0.78 -5.31 21.75
CA GLY A 50 0.32 -4.30 22.70
C GLY A 50 0.32 -4.92 24.08
N VAL A 51 0.90 -4.22 25.07
CA VAL A 51 0.97 -4.66 26.47
C VAL A 51 -0.41 -5.07 27.03
N THR A 52 -1.50 -4.61 26.39
CA THR A 52 -2.88 -4.75 26.85
C THR A 52 -3.83 -5.55 25.94
N ARG A 53 -3.38 -6.28 24.90
CA ARG A 53 -4.27 -6.97 23.91
C ARG A 53 -5.28 -6.04 23.20
N GLU A 54 -4.96 -4.76 23.11
CA GLU A 54 -5.77 -3.77 22.39
C GLU A 54 -5.55 -3.83 20.87
N TRP A 55 -6.42 -3.16 20.12
CA TRP A 55 -6.29 -2.98 18.68
C TRP A 55 -4.90 -2.44 18.33
N GLN A 56 -4.25 -3.08 17.36
CA GLN A 56 -2.92 -2.69 16.92
C GLN A 56 -2.96 -2.13 15.50
N HIS A 57 -2.25 -1.02 15.30
CA HIS A 57 -1.99 -0.50 13.97
C HIS A 57 -0.91 -1.39 13.33
N VAL A 58 -1.28 -2.20 12.34
CA VAL A 58 -0.39 -3.22 11.75
C VAL A 58 0.36 -2.77 10.50
N ALA A 59 -0.22 -1.83 9.74
CA ALA A 59 0.34 -1.29 8.51
C ALA A 59 -0.43 -0.04 8.08
N SER A 60 0.27 0.94 7.51
CA SER A 60 -0.33 1.93 6.61
C SER A 60 0.05 1.58 5.19
N ILE A 61 -0.93 1.31 4.31
CA ILE A 61 -0.70 0.85 2.94
C ILE A 61 -0.94 2.02 1.97
N PRO A 62 0.09 2.46 1.20
CA PRO A 62 -0.09 3.52 0.22
C PRO A 62 -1.16 3.17 -0.83
N PRO A 63 -2.02 4.12 -1.26
CA PRO A 63 -3.00 3.91 -2.32
C PRO A 63 -2.46 3.19 -3.57
N VAL A 64 -1.27 3.55 -4.06
CA VAL A 64 -0.67 2.90 -5.24
C VAL A 64 -0.41 1.40 -5.00
N VAL A 65 -0.04 1.02 -3.78
CA VAL A 65 0.16 -0.40 -3.40
C VAL A 65 -1.18 -1.13 -3.33
N GLN A 66 -2.23 -0.49 -2.83
CA GLN A 66 -3.57 -1.07 -2.81
C GLN A 66 -4.07 -1.35 -4.24
N MET A 67 -3.78 -0.45 -5.18
CA MET A 67 -4.08 -0.66 -6.61
C MET A 67 -3.28 -1.82 -7.19
N ILE A 68 -1.98 -1.92 -6.88
CA ILE A 68 -1.15 -3.06 -7.30
C ILE A 68 -1.74 -4.38 -6.79
N TRP A 69 -2.19 -4.44 -5.54
CA TRP A 69 -2.79 -5.66 -4.98
C TRP A 69 -4.14 -6.01 -5.60
N LEU A 70 -4.94 -5.00 -5.92
CA LEU A 70 -6.19 -5.19 -6.63
C LEU A 70 -5.95 -5.73 -8.05
N GLU A 71 -5.03 -5.14 -8.79
CA GLU A 71 -4.74 -5.50 -10.18
C GLU A 71 -4.06 -6.87 -10.31
N LYS A 72 -3.03 -7.14 -9.48
CA LYS A 72 -2.26 -8.39 -9.57
C LYS A 72 -2.95 -9.58 -8.90
N TYR A 73 -3.64 -9.35 -7.79
CA TYR A 73 -4.12 -10.42 -6.92
C TYR A 73 -5.64 -10.40 -6.71
N GLY A 74 -6.34 -9.38 -7.20
CA GLY A 74 -7.77 -9.19 -6.92
C GLY A 74 -8.06 -8.85 -5.45
N ILE A 75 -7.05 -8.37 -4.70
CA ILE A 75 -7.17 -8.13 -3.26
C ILE A 75 -7.52 -6.67 -2.98
N ARG A 76 -8.66 -6.45 -2.31
CA ARG A 76 -9.10 -5.12 -1.86
C ARG A 76 -8.65 -4.89 -0.42
N ALA A 77 -7.69 -3.99 -0.20
CA ALA A 77 -7.14 -3.73 1.12
C ALA A 77 -8.16 -3.14 2.13
N TRP A 78 -9.21 -2.49 1.62
CA TRP A 78 -10.31 -1.91 2.41
C TRP A 78 -11.47 -2.88 2.66
N ASP A 79 -11.46 -4.07 2.05
CA ASP A 79 -12.48 -5.07 2.23
C ASP A 79 -12.10 -6.01 3.40
N LYS A 80 -12.93 -6.03 4.44
CA LYS A 80 -12.71 -6.88 5.62
C LYS A 80 -12.65 -8.37 5.27
N ASP A 81 -13.35 -8.80 4.23
CA ASP A 81 -13.38 -10.22 3.84
C ASP A 81 -12.06 -10.63 3.17
N HIS A 82 -11.30 -9.66 2.67
CA HIS A 82 -9.97 -9.84 2.09
C HIS A 82 -8.85 -9.73 3.13
N TRP A 83 -9.16 -9.44 4.40
CA TRP A 83 -8.17 -9.28 5.47
C TRP A 83 -7.20 -10.48 5.61
N PRO A 84 -7.66 -11.76 5.52
CA PRO A 84 -6.74 -12.89 5.53
C PRO A 84 -5.73 -12.88 4.38
N ALA A 85 -6.10 -12.33 3.22
CA ALA A 85 -5.21 -12.20 2.07
C ALA A 85 -4.24 -11.03 2.23
N VAL A 86 -4.71 -9.91 2.78
CA VAL A 86 -3.87 -8.76 3.15
C VAL A 86 -2.77 -9.17 4.13
N LEU A 87 -3.10 -9.92 5.19
CA LEU A 87 -2.12 -10.41 6.15
C LEU A 87 -1.06 -11.32 5.49
N ARG A 88 -1.47 -12.19 4.56
CA ARG A 88 -0.51 -13.01 3.80
C ARG A 88 0.46 -12.17 2.99
N LEU A 89 -0.03 -11.14 2.30
CA LEU A 89 0.82 -10.22 1.56
C LEU A 89 1.77 -9.45 2.49
N LEU A 90 1.27 -8.90 3.60
CA LEU A 90 2.10 -8.19 4.58
C LEU A 90 3.21 -9.06 5.17
N ASN A 91 2.98 -10.37 5.29
CA ASN A 91 3.97 -11.33 5.77
C ASN A 91 4.92 -11.84 4.66
N ASP A 92 4.67 -11.50 3.39
CA ASP A 92 5.59 -11.76 2.29
C ASP A 92 6.78 -10.78 2.34
N GLY A 93 7.96 -11.26 1.96
CA GLY A 93 9.18 -10.44 1.94
C GLY A 93 9.05 -9.18 1.08
N GLU A 94 8.33 -9.25 -0.06
CA GLU A 94 8.12 -8.11 -0.98
C GLU A 94 7.41 -6.94 -0.29
N TRP A 95 6.45 -7.22 0.58
CA TRP A 95 5.59 -6.21 1.21
C TRP A 95 5.86 -6.00 2.70
N SER A 96 6.85 -6.71 3.25
CA SER A 96 7.20 -6.70 4.67
C SER A 96 7.57 -5.33 5.24
N LEU A 97 8.00 -4.39 4.37
CA LEU A 97 8.31 -2.99 4.70
C LEU A 97 7.07 -2.15 5.02
N LEU A 98 5.87 -2.61 4.64
CA LEU A 98 4.61 -1.93 4.97
C LEU A 98 4.19 -2.14 6.42
N ARG A 99 4.78 -3.12 7.11
CA ARG A 99 4.39 -3.46 8.47
C ARG A 99 5.01 -2.53 9.50
N THR A 100 4.28 -2.31 10.58
CA THR A 100 4.67 -1.52 11.75
C THR A 100 5.20 -2.36 12.91
N SER A 101 5.49 -3.65 12.70
CA SER A 101 6.06 -4.56 13.69
C SER A 101 7.00 -5.58 13.05
N GLU A 102 7.87 -6.18 13.87
CA GLU A 102 8.68 -7.34 13.48
C GLU A 102 7.88 -8.65 13.62
N GLY A 103 8.41 -9.74 13.06
CA GLY A 103 7.82 -11.07 13.17
C GLY A 103 6.77 -11.35 12.10
N THR A 104 5.71 -12.10 12.44
CA THR A 104 4.57 -12.44 11.56
C THR A 104 3.31 -11.94 12.23
N ILE A 105 2.44 -11.27 11.46
CA ILE A 105 1.13 -10.78 11.91
C ILE A 105 0.08 -11.86 11.70
#